data_AF-A0AAV6LAF3-F1
#
_entry.id   AF-A0AAV6LAF3-F1
#
_cell.length_a   1.000
_cell.length_b   1.000
_cell.length_c   1.000
_cell.angle_alpha   90.00
_cell.angle_beta   90.00
_cell.angle_gamma   90.00
#
_symmetry.space_group_name_H-M   'P 1'
#
loop_
_entity.id
_entity.type
_entity.pdbx_description
1 polymer ?
#
loop_
_entity_poly.entity_id
_entity_poly.type
_entity_poly.pdbx_seq_one_letter_code
_entity_poly.pdbx_strand_id
1 'polypeptide(L)' 'MEKGRRSSTVHVLALPYPTQGHLNPMLQFCRRLVSKGLKATLAITTFISNTMQPKSDSVQLDTISDGYDEGRFKQASDV' A
#
# COMPACT_ATOMS: atom_id res chain seq x y z
N MET A 1 -4.22 20.60 -35.51
CA MET A 1 -3.44 20.81 -34.26
C MET A 1 -3.82 19.71 -33.29
N GLU A 2 -3.03 18.64 -33.24
CA GLU A 2 -3.24 17.56 -32.26
C GLU A 2 -2.98 18.10 -30.85
N LYS A 3 -4.03 18.09 -30.03
CA LYS A 3 -3.95 18.44 -28.62
C LYS A 3 -3.19 17.31 -27.93
N GLY A 4 -1.90 17.53 -27.65
CA GLY A 4 -1.03 16.58 -26.96
C GLY A 4 -1.72 16.04 -25.72
N ARG A 5 -2.20 14.80 -25.80
CA ARG A 5 -2.86 14.11 -24.69
C ARG A 5 -1.78 13.88 -23.65
N ARG A 6 -1.71 14.73 -22.60
CA ARG A 6 -0.94 14.37 -21.40
C ARG A 6 -1.43 12.99 -21.02
N SER A 7 -0.56 11.99 -21.11
CA SER A 7 -0.85 10.66 -20.61
C SER A 7 -1.01 10.81 -19.10
N SER A 8 -2.24 11.07 -18.66
CA SER A 8 -2.58 11.07 -17.24
C SER A 8 -2.53 9.61 -16.80
N THR A 9 -1.34 9.14 -16.46
CA THR A 9 -1.15 7.80 -15.92
C THR A 9 -1.91 7.73 -14.61
N VAL A 10 -3.02 6.98 -14.59
CA VAL A 10 -3.81 6.77 -13.38
C VAL A 10 -2.92 6.09 -12.34
N HIS A 11 -2.88 6.68 -11.14
CA HIS A 11 -2.11 6.16 -10.01
C HIS A 11 -3.06 5.90 -8.85
N VAL A 12 -3.12 4.65 -8.41
CA VAL A 12 -3.96 4.19 -7.32
C VAL A 12 -3.14 4.11 -6.02
N LEU A 13 -3.67 4.69 -4.95
CA LEU A 13 -3.20 4.47 -3.58
C LEU A 13 -4.14 3.47 -2.89
N ALA A 14 -3.62 2.32 -2.49
CA ALA A 14 -4.38 1.29 -1.78
C ALA A 14 -4.07 1.34 -0.28
N LEU A 15 -5.13 1.40 0.53
CA LEU A 15 -5.08 1.50 1.99
C LEU A 15 -5.80 0.28 2.63
N PRO A 16 -5.13 -0.88 2.75
CA PRO A 16 -5.70 -2.04 3.42
C PRO A 16 -5.75 -1.87 4.94
N TYR A 17 -6.65 -2.61 5.58
CA TYR A 17 -6.58 -2.80 7.03
C TYR A 17 -5.27 -3.54 7.39
N PRO A 18 -4.56 -3.17 8.48
CA PRO A 18 -3.17 -3.60 8.70
C PRO A 18 -2.99 -5.05 9.17
N THR A 19 -3.84 -6.01 8.79
CA THR A 19 -3.67 -7.44 9.10
C THR A 19 -3.25 -8.24 7.86
N GLN A 20 -2.50 -9.32 8.07
CA GLN A 20 -1.98 -10.15 6.98
C GLN A 20 -3.08 -10.64 6.02
N GLY A 21 -4.27 -10.94 6.56
CA GLY A 21 -5.44 -11.36 5.78
C GLY A 21 -5.95 -10.29 4.80
N HIS A 22 -5.64 -9.01 5.02
CA HIS A 22 -6.02 -7.90 4.13
C HIS A 22 -4.84 -7.44 3.24
N LEU A 23 -3.61 -7.47 3.77
CA LEU A 23 -2.40 -7.06 3.03
C LEU A 23 -2.17 -7.92 1.78
N ASN A 24 -2.24 -9.25 1.91
CA ASN A 24 -1.95 -10.17 0.81
C ASN A 24 -2.95 -10.02 -0.36
N PRO A 25 -4.28 -10.04 -0.14
CA PRO A 25 -5.24 -9.77 -1.19
C PRO A 25 -5.05 -8.39 -1.83
N MET A 26 -4.77 -7.35 -1.03
CA MET A 26 -4.59 -5.99 -1.55
C MET A 26 -3.33 -5.87 -2.42
N LEU A 27 -2.23 -6.53 -2.05
CA LEU A 27 -1.03 -6.59 -2.88
C LEU A 27 -1.30 -7.28 -4.22
N GLN A 28 -2.05 -8.39 -4.23
CA GLN A 28 -2.42 -9.09 -5.46
C GLN A 28 -3.35 -8.25 -6.34
N PHE A 29 -4.28 -7.51 -5.73
CA PHE A 29 -5.11 -6.54 -6.43
C PHE A 29 -4.26 -5.45 -7.10
N CYS A 30 -3.30 -4.86 -6.37
CA CYS A 30 -2.39 -3.87 -6.93
C CYS A 30 -1.54 -4.42 -8.08
N ARG A 31 -1.04 -5.66 -7.99
CA ARG A 31 -0.33 -6.33 -9.10
C ARG A 31 -1.20 -6.45 -10.34
N ARG A 32 -2.50 -6.76 -10.17
CA ARG A 32 -3.45 -6.79 -11.29
C ARG A 32 -3.65 -5.40 -11.90
N LEU A 33 -3.73 -4.34 -11.10
CA LEU A 33 -3.79 -2.96 -11.62
C LEU A 33 -2.55 -2.60 -12.44
N VAL A 34 -1.36 -2.91 -11.92
CA VAL A 34 -0.09 -2.66 -12.61
C VAL A 34 -0.02 -3.44 -13.94
N SER A 35 -0.49 -4.70 -13.95
CA SER A 35 -0.57 -5.49 -15.20
C SER A 35 -1.49 -4.89 -16.27
N LYS A 36 -2.38 -3.96 -15.89
CA LYS A 36 -3.28 -3.22 -16.80
C LYS A 36 -2.74 -1.85 -17.21
N GLY A 37 -1.49 -1.54 -16.86
CA GLY A 37 -0.82 -0.28 -17.24
C GLY A 37 -1.07 0.88 -16.28
N LEU A 38 -1.61 0.62 -15.08
CA LEU A 38 -1.75 1.63 -14.02
C LEU A 38 -0.51 1.65 -13.13
N LYS A 39 -0.31 2.76 -12.41
CA LYS A 39 0.60 2.81 -11.26
C LYS A 39 -0.17 2.47 -9.99
N ALA A 40 0.46 1.76 -9.07
CA ALA A 40 -0.14 1.44 -7.77
C ALA A 40 0.89 1.59 -6.64
N THR A 41 0.46 2.26 -5.57
CA THR A 41 1.16 2.31 -4.29
C THR A 41 0.29 1.63 -3.24
N LEU A 42 0.86 0.69 -2.50
CA LEU A 42 0.24 0.06 -1.35
C LEU A 42 0.79 0.70 -0.08
N ALA A 43 -0.04 1.46 0.63
CA ALA A 43 0.32 2.06 1.90
C ALA A 43 0.12 1.05 3.03
N ILE A 44 1.20 0.73 3.73
CA ILE A 44 1.21 -0.16 4.91
C ILE A 44 1.57 0.66 6.15
N THR A 45 1.34 0.11 7.34
CA THR A 45 1.72 0.83 8.55
C THR A 45 3.23 0.75 8.80
N THR A 46 3.82 1.76 9.44
CA THR A 46 5.24 1.75 9.83
C THR A 46 5.59 0.48 10.62
N PHE A 47 4.72 0.07 11.53
CA PHE A 47 4.86 -1.19 12.28
C PHE A 47 4.99 -2.41 11.35
N ILE A 48 4.11 -2.54 10.34
CA ILE A 48 4.17 -3.64 9.37
C ILE A 48 5.47 -3.59 8.57
N SER A 49 5.87 -2.39 8.12
CA SER A 49 7.11 -2.22 7.36
C SER A 49 8.32 -2.72 8.14
N ASN A 50 8.43 -2.34 9.42
CA ASN A 50 9.53 -2.71 10.29
C ASN A 50 9.53 -4.21 10.66
N THR A 51 8.35 -4.80 10.89
CA THR A 51 8.24 -6.18 11.40
C THR A 51 8.19 -7.24 10.31
N MET A 52 7.54 -6.97 9.18
CA MET A 52 7.34 -7.93 8.10
C MET A 52 8.27 -7.69 6.89
N GLN A 53 8.77 -6.46 6.72
CA GLN A 53 9.59 -6.05 5.57
C GLN A 53 9.05 -6.57 4.22
N PRO A 54 7.77 -6.30 3.90
CA PRO A 54 7.16 -6.81 2.67
C PRO A 54 7.92 -6.28 1.44
N LYS A 55 8.05 -7.11 0.41
CA LYS A 55 8.72 -6.76 -0.85
C LYS A 55 7.79 -6.98 -2.03
N SER A 56 7.89 -6.07 -3.00
CA SER A 56 7.17 -6.16 -4.26
C SER A 56 7.96 -5.47 -5.36
N ASP A 57 8.12 -6.15 -6.50
CA ASP A 57 8.92 -5.65 -7.62
C ASP A 57 8.12 -4.70 -8.54
N SER A 58 6.79 -4.82 -8.53
CA SER A 58 5.89 -4.11 -9.46
C SER A 58 4.96 -3.11 -8.80
N VAL A 59 4.75 -3.22 -7.48
CA VAL A 59 3.86 -2.33 -6.71
C VAL A 59 4.74 -1.55 -5.73
N GLN A 60 4.65 -0.22 -5.76
CA GLN A 60 5.36 0.62 -4.80
C GLN A 60 4.78 0.38 -3.40
N LEU A 61 5.66 0.22 -2.41
CA LEU A 61 5.28 0.16 -1.01
C LEU A 61 5.65 1.48 -0.36
N ASP A 62 4.74 2.02 0.44
CA ASP A 62 4.97 3.23 1.21
C ASP A 62 4.36 3.08 2.61
N THR A 63 4.80 3.91 3.55
CA THR A 63 4.44 3.77 4.96
C THR A 63 3.59 4.92 5.46
N ILE A 64 2.59 4.59 6.26
CA ILE A 64 1.81 5.54 7.05
C ILE A 64 1.85 5.14 8.53
N SER A 65 1.70 6.10 9.45
CA SER A 65 1.54 5.78 10.86
C SER A 65 0.10 5.34 11.15
N ASP A 66 -0.08 4.32 11.98
CA ASP A 66 -1.38 3.93 12.56
C ASP A 66 -1.58 4.46 13.98
N GLY A 67 -0.67 5.33 14.44
CA GLY A 67 -0.62 5.84 15.81
C GLY A 67 0.10 4.90 16.79
N TYR A 68 0.54 3.72 16.35
CA TYR A 68 1.12 2.67 17.19
C TYR A 68 2.32 1.98 16.51
N ASP A 69 3.29 2.79 16.06
CA ASP A 69 4.36 2.33 15.15
C ASP A 69 5.33 1.29 15.75
N GLU A 70 5.43 1.18 17.08
CA GLU A 70 6.38 0.27 17.75
C GLU A 70 5.75 -1.02 18.27
N GLY A 71 4.50 -0.94 18.76
CA GLY A 71 3.84 -2.05 19.46
C GLY A 71 2.45 -2.40 18.93
N ARG A 72 1.94 -1.65 17.94
CA ARG A 72 0.63 -1.87 17.33
C ARG A 72 -0.45 -1.96 18.42
N PHE A 73 -1.22 -3.05 18.45
CA PHE A 73 -2.27 -3.25 19.45
C PHE A 73 -1.75 -3.32 20.89
N LYS A 74 -0.46 -3.62 21.12
CA LYS A 74 0.14 -3.63 22.46
C LYS A 74 0.41 -2.22 23.02
N GLN A 75 0.50 -1.21 22.15
CA GLN A 75 0.59 0.19 22.57
C GLN A 75 -0.79 0.83 22.76
N ALA A 76 -1.86 0.21 22.26
CA ALA A 76 -3.21 0.67 22.55
C ALA A 76 -3.47 0.44 24.05
N SER A 77 -3.79 1.51 24.77
CA SER A 77 -4.27 1.43 26.14
C SER A 77 -5.54 0.59 26.19
N ASP A 78 -5.70 -0.26 27.21
CA ASP A 78 -6.97 -0.93 27.47
C ASP A 78 -8.10 0.10 27.48
N VAL A 79 -9.14 -0.16 26.70
CA VAL A 79 -10.35 0.67 26.57
C VAL A 79 -11.45 0.10 27.45
#